data_AF-A0A1F6H2X3-F1
#
_entry.id   AF-A0A1F6H2X3-F1
#
_cell.length_a   1.000
_cell.length_b   1.000
_cell.length_c   1.000
_cell.angle_alpha   90.00
_cell.angle_beta   90.00
_cell.angle_gamma   90.00
#
_symmetry.space_group_name_H-M   'P 1'
#
loop_
_entity.id
_entity.type
_entity.pdbx_description
1 polymer ?
#
loop_
_entity_poly.entity_id
_entity_poly.type
_entity_poly.pdbx_seq_one_letter_code
_entity_poly.pdbx_strand_id
1 'polypeptide(L)'
;MASVDGELAESELALLNNMIVKFKIPKKHQKTILGSTALTEAEVKSGFEELRTNQLHYSFLLDLIIMAMADGYLHDAEKVFLAKVNDWVKIPRAEFHNLIYFAQSAASVGDTSNIDPILSYVFENFFRWARQGHVKLFQQTHFAVSDVVDLYLKHEL
;
A
#
# COMPACT_ATOMS: atom_id res chain seq x y z
N MET A 1 -5.11 5.60 -10.01
CA MET A 1 -3.66 5.41 -9.99
C MET A 1 -3.24 4.76 -11.28
N ALA A 2 -3.57 3.50 -11.50
CA ALA A 2 -3.26 2.81 -12.75
C ALA A 2 -4.01 3.35 -13.99
N SER A 3 -5.12 4.10 -13.82
CA SER A 3 -5.85 4.74 -14.92
C SER A 3 -5.50 6.22 -15.13
N VAL A 4 -4.48 6.76 -14.44
CA VAL A 4 -4.08 8.18 -14.56
C VAL A 4 -3.59 8.50 -15.98
N ASP A 5 -3.05 7.50 -16.68
CA ASP A 5 -2.55 7.61 -18.06
C ASP A 5 -3.60 7.19 -19.10
N GLY A 6 -4.85 6.91 -18.67
CA GLY A 6 -5.97 6.53 -19.53
C GLY A 6 -6.09 5.02 -19.79
N GLU A 7 -5.02 4.24 -19.60
CA GLU A 7 -5.01 2.79 -19.73
C GLU A 7 -4.25 2.14 -18.57
N LEU A 8 -4.80 1.05 -18.01
CA LEU A 8 -4.10 0.22 -17.02
C LEU A 8 -3.02 -0.60 -17.74
N ALA A 9 -1.77 -0.51 -17.33
CA ALA A 9 -0.73 -1.39 -17.85
C ALA A 9 -1.00 -2.86 -17.47
N GLU A 10 -0.50 -3.81 -18.25
CA GLU A 10 -0.76 -5.25 -18.05
C GLU A 10 -0.28 -5.74 -16.66
N SER A 11 0.84 -5.20 -16.17
CA SER A 11 1.37 -5.46 -14.82
C SER A 11 0.45 -4.93 -13.72
N GLU A 12 -0.13 -3.74 -13.90
CA GLU A 12 -1.06 -3.13 -12.94
C GLU A 12 -2.40 -3.86 -12.92
N LEU A 13 -2.88 -4.30 -14.08
CA LEU A 13 -4.06 -5.16 -14.21
C LEU A 13 -3.84 -6.51 -13.53
N ALA A 14 -2.68 -7.13 -13.71
CA ALA A 14 -2.34 -8.39 -13.04
C ALA A 14 -2.35 -8.22 -11.51
N LEU A 15 -1.81 -7.11 -11.01
CA LEU A 15 -1.79 -6.80 -9.59
C LEU A 15 -3.19 -6.48 -9.03
N LEU A 16 -4.01 -5.70 -9.74
CA LEU A 16 -5.42 -5.44 -9.38
C LEU A 16 -6.24 -6.73 -9.33
N ASN A 17 -6.05 -7.62 -10.29
CA ASN A 17 -6.71 -8.93 -10.30
C ASN A 17 -6.24 -9.79 -9.12
N ASN A 18 -4.95 -9.79 -8.79
CA ASN A 18 -4.44 -10.47 -7.61
C ASN A 18 -5.07 -9.91 -6.32
N MET A 19 -5.18 -8.59 -6.19
CA MET A 19 -5.86 -7.95 -5.06
C MET A 19 -7.34 -8.34 -4.98
N ILE A 20 -8.06 -8.35 -6.09
CA ILE A 20 -9.47 -8.81 -6.14
C ILE A 20 -9.62 -10.22 -5.56
N VAL A 21 -8.70 -11.12 -5.91
CA VAL A 21 -8.67 -12.49 -5.38
C VAL A 21 -8.31 -12.49 -3.90
N LYS A 22 -7.23 -11.80 -3.51
CA LYS A 22 -6.69 -11.76 -2.15
C LYS A 22 -7.70 -11.19 -1.15
N PHE A 23 -8.40 -10.12 -1.51
CA PHE A 23 -9.43 -9.48 -0.69
C PHE A 23 -10.82 -10.09 -0.84
N LYS A 24 -10.99 -11.14 -1.66
CA LYS A 24 -12.27 -11.81 -1.93
C LYS A 24 -13.37 -10.82 -2.33
N ILE A 25 -13.03 -9.85 -3.18
CA ILE A 25 -13.96 -8.79 -3.60
C ILE A 25 -15.14 -9.43 -4.35
N PRO A 26 -16.41 -9.16 -3.98
CA PRO A 26 -17.57 -9.70 -4.68
C PRO A 26 -17.64 -9.28 -6.15
N LYS A 27 -18.04 -10.21 -7.05
CA LYS A 27 -18.16 -9.96 -8.50
C LYS A 27 -18.92 -8.69 -8.88
N LYS A 28 -19.93 -8.31 -8.08
CA LYS A 28 -20.72 -7.08 -8.29
C LYS A 28 -19.89 -5.79 -8.21
N HIS A 29 -18.80 -5.79 -7.42
CA HIS A 29 -17.90 -4.63 -7.24
C HIS A 29 -16.69 -4.67 -8.17
N GLN A 30 -16.29 -5.87 -8.63
CA GLN A 30 -15.17 -6.02 -9.56
C GLN A 30 -15.38 -5.23 -10.85
N LYS A 31 -16.61 -5.18 -11.37
CA LYS A 31 -16.94 -4.41 -12.58
C LYS A 31 -16.76 -2.90 -12.41
N THR A 32 -16.95 -2.38 -11.20
CA THR A 32 -16.72 -0.96 -10.88
C THR A 32 -15.23 -0.68 -10.68
N ILE A 33 -14.49 -1.60 -10.09
CA ILE A 33 -13.04 -1.48 -9.87
C ILE A 33 -12.26 -1.59 -11.18
N LEU A 34 -12.66 -2.50 -12.06
CA LEU A 34 -12.05 -2.75 -13.37
C LEU A 34 -12.65 -1.87 -14.48
N GLY A 35 -13.75 -1.18 -14.20
CA GLY A 35 -14.44 -0.33 -15.17
C GLY A 35 -13.95 1.11 -15.11
N SER A 36 -13.96 1.79 -16.25
CA SER A 36 -13.57 3.21 -16.40
C SER A 36 -14.60 4.20 -15.83
N THR A 37 -15.50 3.77 -14.94
CA THR A 37 -16.55 4.66 -14.40
C THR A 37 -15.91 5.56 -13.36
N ALA A 38 -15.67 6.83 -13.71
CA ALA A 38 -15.08 7.79 -12.81
C ALA A 38 -15.98 7.97 -11.57
N LEU A 39 -15.47 7.65 -10.39
CA LEU A 39 -16.11 8.00 -9.13
C LEU A 39 -16.16 9.53 -9.01
N THR A 40 -17.25 10.06 -8.44
CA THR A 40 -17.32 11.48 -8.12
C THR A 40 -16.36 11.83 -6.98
N GLU A 41 -15.92 13.08 -6.91
CA GLU A 41 -15.04 13.55 -5.83
C GLU A 41 -15.66 13.33 -4.43
N ALA A 42 -16.98 13.46 -4.32
CA ALA A 42 -17.71 13.21 -3.08
C ALA A 42 -17.66 11.74 -2.65
N GLU A 43 -17.83 10.80 -3.59
CA GLU A 43 -17.73 9.36 -3.33
C GLU A 43 -16.30 8.97 -2.91
N VAL A 44 -15.30 9.52 -3.62
CA VAL A 44 -13.89 9.32 -3.29
C VAL A 44 -13.57 9.82 -1.87
N LYS A 45 -14.02 11.03 -1.54
CA LYS A 45 -13.82 11.63 -0.22
C LYS A 45 -14.51 10.83 0.88
N SER A 46 -15.73 10.36 0.63
CA SER A 46 -16.46 9.48 1.57
C SER A 46 -15.69 8.19 1.85
N GLY A 47 -15.11 7.57 0.82
CA GLY A 47 -14.29 6.37 0.97
C GLY A 47 -13.04 6.60 1.81
N PHE A 48 -12.33 7.71 1.61
CA PHE A 48 -11.18 8.07 2.44
C PHE A 48 -11.55 8.34 3.90
N GLU A 49 -12.71 8.95 4.14
CA GLU A 49 -13.17 9.24 5.50
C GLU A 49 -13.62 7.97 6.24
N GLU A 50 -14.16 6.99 5.51
CA GLU A 50 -14.43 5.65 6.02
C GLU A 50 -13.14 4.89 6.37
N LEU A 51 -12.10 4.97 5.54
CA LEU A 51 -10.78 4.41 5.85
C LEU A 51 -10.20 5.01 7.14
N ARG A 52 -10.37 6.31 7.34
CA ARG A 52 -9.86 7.00 8.53
C ARG A 52 -10.63 6.61 9.78
N THR A 53 -11.97 6.54 9.69
CA THR A 53 -12.87 6.12 10.77
C THR A 53 -12.56 4.70 11.24
N ASN A 54 -12.26 3.79 10.30
CA ASN A 54 -11.89 2.41 10.61
C ASN A 54 -10.40 2.23 10.97
N GLN A 55 -9.61 3.31 11.00
CA GLN A 55 -8.16 3.29 11.25
C GLN A 55 -7.36 2.47 10.23
N LEU A 56 -7.83 2.40 8.98
CA LEU A 56 -7.23 1.66 7.86
C LEU A 56 -6.37 2.51 6.93
N HIS A 57 -6.45 3.84 7.06
CA HIS A 57 -5.77 4.80 6.19
C HIS A 57 -4.24 4.61 6.05
N TYR A 58 -3.54 4.18 7.11
CA TYR A 58 -2.12 3.85 7.03
C TYR A 58 -1.84 2.64 6.17
N SER A 59 -2.59 1.55 6.39
CA SER A 59 -2.43 0.33 5.62
C SER A 59 -2.78 0.54 4.16
N PHE A 60 -3.87 1.25 3.90
CA PHE A 60 -4.25 1.64 2.55
C PHE A 60 -3.15 2.43 1.84
N LEU A 61 -2.58 3.44 2.51
CA LEU A 61 -1.52 4.24 1.90
C LEU A 61 -0.25 3.41 1.69
N LEU A 62 0.08 2.51 2.62
CA LEU A 62 1.21 1.61 2.46
C LEU A 62 1.02 0.68 1.26
N ASP A 63 -0.18 0.12 1.06
CA ASP A 63 -0.49 -0.72 -0.09
C ASP A 63 -0.34 0.03 -1.41
N LEU A 64 -0.80 1.29 -1.47
CA LEU A 64 -0.62 2.14 -2.66
C LEU A 64 0.86 2.43 -2.93
N ILE A 65 1.65 2.69 -1.89
CA ILE A 65 3.09 2.92 -2.04
C ILE A 65 3.76 1.68 -2.61
N ILE A 66 3.50 0.51 -2.03
CA ILE A 66 4.10 -0.74 -2.50
C ILE A 66 3.66 -1.05 -3.93
N MET A 67 2.40 -0.77 -4.28
CA MET A 67 1.91 -0.91 -5.65
C MET A 67 2.63 0.02 -6.63
N ALA A 68 2.83 1.28 -6.27
CA ALA A 68 3.59 2.22 -7.10
C ALA A 68 5.05 1.74 -7.27
N MET A 69 5.58 1.05 -6.28
CA MET A 69 6.94 0.50 -6.29
C MET A 69 7.06 -0.90 -6.92
N ALA A 70 6.04 -1.39 -7.61
CA ALA A 70 6.05 -2.75 -8.16
C ALA A 70 7.14 -2.98 -9.21
N ASP A 71 7.61 -1.93 -9.88
CA ASP A 71 8.74 -1.98 -10.83
C ASP A 71 10.13 -1.77 -10.17
N GLY A 72 10.15 -1.65 -8.84
CA GLY A 72 11.35 -1.49 -8.02
C GLY A 72 11.71 -0.02 -7.71
N TYR A 73 11.04 0.96 -8.31
CA TYR A 73 11.34 2.38 -8.09
C TYR A 73 10.07 3.18 -7.83
N LEU A 74 10.23 4.39 -7.28
CA LEU A 74 9.12 5.33 -7.14
C LEU A 74 9.40 6.56 -8.00
N HIS A 75 8.67 6.68 -9.10
CA HIS A 75 8.77 7.76 -10.07
C HIS A 75 8.18 9.05 -9.51
N ASP A 76 8.59 10.19 -10.06
CA ASP A 76 8.16 11.51 -9.55
C ASP A 76 6.64 11.73 -9.71
N ALA A 77 6.04 11.19 -10.76
CA ALA A 77 4.58 11.22 -10.95
C ALA A 77 3.84 10.48 -9.82
N GLU A 78 4.38 9.34 -9.38
CA GLU A 78 3.81 8.53 -8.30
C GLU A 78 3.98 9.22 -6.95
N LYS A 79 5.13 9.87 -6.71
CA LYS A 79 5.34 10.70 -5.51
C LYS A 79 4.31 11.82 -5.40
N VAL A 80 4.09 12.55 -6.50
CA VAL A 80 3.08 13.63 -6.54
C VAL A 80 1.68 13.07 -6.29
N PHE A 81 1.36 11.91 -6.87
CA PHE A 81 0.09 11.25 -6.65
C PHE A 81 -0.09 10.80 -5.19
N LEU A 82 0.89 10.10 -4.62
CA LEU A 82 0.86 9.65 -3.23
C LEU A 82 0.77 10.82 -2.25
N ALA A 83 1.44 11.94 -2.55
CA ALA A 83 1.29 13.18 -1.77
C ALA A 83 -0.14 13.72 -1.81
N LYS A 84 -0.79 13.74 -3.00
CA LYS A 84 -2.20 14.11 -3.12
C LYS A 84 -3.12 13.16 -2.36
N VAL A 85 -2.87 11.84 -2.43
CA VAL A 85 -3.63 10.86 -1.62
C VAL A 85 -3.44 11.13 -0.14
N ASN A 86 -2.21 11.47 0.27
CA ASN A 86 -1.90 11.81 1.65
C ASN A 86 -2.68 13.05 2.14
N ASP A 87 -2.97 14.01 1.27
CA ASP A 87 -3.81 15.17 1.63
C ASP A 87 -5.25 14.75 1.99
N TRP A 88 -5.76 13.65 1.42
CA TRP A 88 -7.07 13.10 1.74
C TRP A 88 -7.07 12.28 3.01
N VAL A 89 -6.09 11.39 3.19
CA VAL A 89 -6.01 10.53 4.40
C VAL A 89 -5.41 11.24 5.61
N LYS A 90 -4.71 12.36 5.39
CA LYS A 90 -4.13 13.26 6.40
C LYS A 90 -3.12 12.59 7.32
N ILE A 91 -2.23 11.75 6.79
CA ILE A 91 -1.14 11.16 7.58
C ILE A 91 -0.04 12.22 7.76
N PRO A 92 0.51 12.38 9.00
CA PRO A 92 1.62 13.29 9.25
C PRO A 92 2.81 13.02 8.33
N ARG A 93 3.48 14.07 7.87
CA ARG A 93 4.58 13.96 6.90
C ARG A 93 5.72 13.05 7.37
N ALA A 94 6.05 13.06 8.66
CA ALA A 94 7.08 12.17 9.21
C ALA A 94 6.69 10.70 9.07
N GLU A 95 5.42 10.38 9.33
CA GLU A 95 4.87 9.04 9.27
C GLU A 95 4.72 8.56 7.82
N PHE A 96 4.34 9.46 6.91
CA PHE A 96 4.35 9.19 5.47
C PHE A 96 5.74 8.77 4.98
N HIS A 97 6.81 9.45 5.40
CA HIS A 97 8.17 9.03 5.06
C HIS A 97 8.53 7.65 5.62
N ASN A 98 8.05 7.30 6.82
CA ASN A 98 8.27 5.96 7.37
C ASN A 98 7.63 4.88 6.48
N LEU A 99 6.42 5.12 5.96
CA LEU A 99 5.74 4.20 5.03
C LEU A 99 6.54 4.03 3.71
N ILE A 100 7.00 5.14 3.13
CA ILE A 100 7.81 5.12 1.90
C ILE A 100 9.12 4.36 2.11
N TYR A 101 9.84 4.69 3.18
CA TYR A 101 11.13 4.08 3.46
C TYR A 101 11.02 2.57 3.70
N PHE A 102 10.00 2.15 4.45
CA PHE A 102 9.71 0.73 4.64
C PHE A 102 9.41 0.02 3.32
N ALA A 103 8.55 0.60 2.45
CA ALA A 103 8.23 0.00 1.17
C ALA A 103 9.46 -0.12 0.25
N GLN A 104 10.32 0.89 0.22
CA GLN A 104 11.60 0.86 -0.51
C GLN A 104 12.52 -0.25 -0.02
N SER A 105 12.68 -0.35 1.31
CA SER A 105 13.47 -1.43 1.91
C SER A 105 12.87 -2.80 1.61
N ALA A 106 11.54 -2.95 1.69
CA ALA A 106 10.86 -4.20 1.42
C ALA A 106 10.99 -4.65 -0.04
N ALA A 107 10.89 -3.73 -1.00
CA ALA A 107 11.04 -4.01 -2.42
C ALA A 107 12.47 -4.48 -2.79
N SER A 108 13.48 -4.08 -2.02
CA SER A 108 14.88 -4.47 -2.24
C SER A 108 15.23 -5.90 -1.76
N VAL A 109 14.33 -6.55 -1.02
CA VAL A 109 14.55 -7.90 -0.49
C VAL A 109 14.18 -8.95 -1.53
N GLY A 110 15.20 -9.53 -2.18
CA GLY A 110 15.04 -10.61 -3.15
C GLY A 110 14.98 -12.02 -2.55
N ASP A 111 15.52 -12.23 -1.34
CA ASP A 111 15.59 -13.53 -0.66
C ASP A 111 15.53 -13.37 0.88
N THR A 112 14.76 -14.23 1.56
CA THR A 112 14.64 -14.27 3.04
C THR A 112 15.86 -14.89 3.70
N SER A 113 16.64 -15.71 2.99
CA SER A 113 17.76 -16.45 3.58
C SER A 113 18.94 -15.55 3.97
N ASN A 114 18.99 -14.32 3.43
CA ASN A 114 20.04 -13.33 3.68
C ASN A 114 19.48 -11.90 3.53
N ILE A 115 18.63 -11.47 4.47
CA ILE A 115 18.26 -10.05 4.60
C ILE A 115 19.47 -9.30 5.17
N ASP A 116 19.90 -8.23 4.50
CA ASP A 116 20.96 -7.34 5.00
C ASP A 116 20.59 -6.84 6.41
N PRO A 117 21.49 -6.93 7.41
CA PRO A 117 21.24 -6.43 8.76
C PRO A 117 20.71 -4.99 8.83
N ILE A 118 21.10 -4.13 7.88
CA ILE A 118 20.58 -2.76 7.77
C ILE A 118 19.08 -2.79 7.46
N LEU A 119 18.64 -3.62 6.52
CA LEU A 119 17.22 -3.75 6.17
C LEU A 119 16.41 -4.35 7.32
N SER A 120 16.96 -5.34 8.02
CA SER A 120 16.34 -5.87 9.24
C SER A 120 16.14 -4.78 10.30
N TYR A 121 17.13 -3.92 10.52
CA TYR A 121 17.00 -2.78 11.43
C TYR A 121 15.92 -1.78 10.97
N VAL A 122 15.79 -1.52 9.67
CA VAL A 122 14.72 -0.65 9.13
C VAL A 122 13.35 -1.26 9.43
N PHE A 123 13.19 -2.55 9.15
CA PHE A 123 11.96 -3.28 9.43
C PHE A 123 11.61 -3.18 10.91
N GLU A 124 12.50 -3.59 11.82
CA GLU A 124 12.26 -3.54 13.27
C GLU A 124 11.83 -2.15 13.76
N ASN A 125 12.48 -1.08 13.29
CA ASN A 125 12.12 0.28 13.69
C ASN A 125 10.76 0.70 13.15
N PHE A 126 10.43 0.32 11.91
CA PHE A 126 9.11 0.54 11.35
C PHE A 126 8.02 -0.14 12.18
N PHE A 127 8.21 -1.41 12.57
CA PHE A 127 7.24 -2.11 13.41
C PHE A 127 7.13 -1.52 14.81
N ARG A 128 8.26 -1.12 15.41
CA ARG A 128 8.28 -0.45 16.70
C ARG A 128 7.47 0.83 16.66
N TRP A 129 7.69 1.66 15.64
CA TRP A 129 6.92 2.88 15.42
C TRP A 129 5.42 2.57 15.23
N ALA A 130 5.08 1.63 14.35
CA ALA A 130 3.67 1.28 14.07
C ALA A 130 2.94 0.80 15.32
N ARG A 131 3.61 -0.03 16.16
CA ARG A 131 3.07 -0.53 17.42
C ARG A 131 2.86 0.58 18.45
N GLN A 132 3.82 1.51 18.56
CA GLN A 132 3.73 2.65 19.48
C GLN A 132 2.67 3.67 19.03
N GLY A 133 2.52 3.86 17.72
CA GLY A 133 1.50 4.74 17.14
C GLY A 133 0.09 4.14 17.12
N HIS A 134 -0.09 2.93 17.64
CA HIS A 134 -1.34 2.15 17.54
C HIS A 134 -1.87 2.05 16.10
N VAL A 135 -0.96 2.00 15.13
CA VAL A 135 -1.29 1.94 13.72
C VAL A 135 -1.70 0.51 13.39
N LYS A 136 -2.94 0.33 12.91
CA LYS A 136 -3.47 -0.99 12.51
C LYS A 136 -2.97 -1.41 11.14
N LEU A 137 -1.67 -1.64 11.03
CA LEU A 137 -1.07 -2.13 9.80
C LEU A 137 -1.45 -3.61 9.55
N PHE A 138 -1.41 -4.49 10.56
CA PHE A 138 -1.29 -5.94 10.33
C PHE A 138 -2.59 -6.76 10.43
N GLN A 139 -3.60 -6.28 11.14
CA GLN A 139 -4.77 -7.12 11.46
C GLN A 139 -5.83 -7.18 10.36
N GLN A 140 -5.83 -6.27 9.39
CA GLN A 140 -6.96 -6.09 8.46
C GLN A 140 -6.57 -5.96 6.98
N THR A 141 -5.28 -5.89 6.65
CA THR A 141 -4.80 -5.69 5.27
C THR A 141 -3.88 -6.80 4.82
N HIS A 142 -4.22 -7.36 3.66
CA HIS A 142 -3.40 -8.28 2.91
C HIS A 142 -2.42 -7.45 2.08
N PHE A 143 -1.28 -7.08 2.66
CA PHE A 143 -0.38 -6.14 2.02
C PHE A 143 0.03 -6.56 0.60
N ALA A 144 0.35 -5.56 -0.22
CA ALA A 144 1.01 -5.78 -1.52
C ALA A 144 2.52 -6.06 -1.40
N VAL A 145 3.08 -6.25 -0.18
CA VAL A 145 4.48 -6.69 -0.03
C VAL A 145 4.68 -8.08 -0.65
N SER A 146 5.92 -8.37 -1.05
CA SER A 146 6.31 -9.71 -1.47
C SER A 146 5.90 -10.74 -0.41
N ASP A 147 5.45 -11.92 -0.85
CA ASP A 147 5.02 -13.00 0.06
C ASP A 147 6.12 -13.39 1.07
N VAL A 148 7.38 -13.20 0.65
CA VAL A 148 8.62 -13.32 1.43
C VAL A 148 8.62 -12.39 2.64
N VAL A 149 8.37 -11.10 2.43
CA VAL A 149 8.30 -10.11 3.50
C VAL A 149 7.03 -10.33 4.33
N ASP A 150 5.88 -10.55 3.69
CA ASP A 150 4.61 -10.83 4.40
C ASP A 150 4.73 -12.03 5.36
N LEU A 151 5.41 -13.11 4.96
CA LEU A 151 5.69 -14.27 5.81
C LEU A 151 6.62 -13.94 6.98
N TYR A 152 7.77 -13.30 6.71
CA TYR A 152 8.71 -12.88 7.75
C TYR A 152 7.99 -12.04 8.82
N LEU A 153 7.16 -11.09 8.37
CA LEU A 153 6.41 -10.19 9.24
C LEU A 153 5.31 -10.87 10.05
N LYS A 154 4.72 -11.96 9.54
CA LYS A 154 3.69 -12.73 10.23
C LYS A 154 4.24 -13.76 11.22
N HIS A 155 5.52 -14.13 11.10
CA HIS A 155 6.17 -15.12 11.96
C HIS A 155 6.90 -14.51 13.16
N GLU A 156 7.36 -13.26 13.05
CA GLU A 156 8.06 -12.53 14.12
C GLU A 156 7.12 -11.72 15.05
N LEU A 157 5.81 -11.67 14.75
CA LEU A 157 4.76 -10.95 15.50
C LEU A 157 3.61 -11.86 15.93
#